data_AF-A0A7C3QN94-F1
#
_entry.id   AF-A0A7C3QN94-F1
#
_cell.length_a   1.000
_cell.length_b   1.000
_cell.length_c   1.000
_cell.angle_alpha   90.00
_cell.angle_beta   90.00
_cell.angle_gamma   90.00
#
_symmetry.space_group_name_H-M   'P 1'
#
loop_
_entity.id
_entity.type
_entity.pdbx_description
1 polymer ?
#
loop_
_entity_poly.entity_id
_entity_poly.type
_entity_poly.pdbx_seq_one_letter_code
_entity_poly.pdbx_strand_id
1 'polypeptide(L)'
;MASNGIRISTPTSARPKKACMPLSRSKRWESPHEYKGAQPVVKVFLSQSAYCRIVLHSTSELDDEVGGALVGLWCRDRDTDEQFVVVQHMLPARHTRQGSVYLTFTQDTIVDFHDEVEKNHSGRRIVGWYHTHPRMGIFLSHYDTFLHKNFFPEPWQVALVVEPHTSVAGFFIRRDDGALDPTRYFGFYELNGNLGRSMVDWRNLQSAEKESEGG
;
A
#
# COMPACT_ATOMS: atom_id res chain seq x y z
N MET A 1 0.73 -30.96 36.25
CA MET A 1 0.51 -30.67 34.81
C MET A 1 0.55 -29.15 34.67
N ALA A 2 1.61 -28.60 34.12
CA ALA A 2 1.77 -27.15 33.93
C ALA A 2 1.15 -26.74 32.60
N SER A 3 0.04 -26.00 32.65
CA SER A 3 -0.57 -25.36 31.49
C SER A 3 0.26 -24.15 31.08
N ASN A 4 1.07 -24.30 30.03
CA ASN A 4 1.74 -23.19 29.37
C ASN A 4 0.68 -22.34 28.65
N GLY A 5 0.18 -21.31 29.33
CA GLY A 5 -0.57 -20.25 28.70
C GLY A 5 0.35 -19.48 27.75
N ILE A 6 0.12 -19.62 26.45
CA ILE A 6 0.75 -18.77 25.43
C ILE A 6 0.28 -17.34 25.71
N ARG A 7 1.19 -16.53 26.26
CA ARG A 7 1.03 -15.08 26.31
C ARG A 7 1.15 -14.59 24.87
N ILE A 8 0.03 -14.35 24.20
CA ILE A 8 0.00 -13.50 23.02
C ILE A 8 0.46 -12.13 23.50
N SER A 9 1.73 -11.79 23.22
CA SER A 9 2.23 -10.45 23.42
C SER A 9 1.39 -9.53 22.54
N THR A 10 0.57 -8.68 23.16
CA THR A 10 -0.04 -7.53 22.51
C THR A 10 1.05 -6.83 21.70
N PRO A 11 0.89 -6.58 20.39
CA PRO A 11 1.91 -5.86 19.65
C PRO A 11 2.10 -4.53 20.37
N THR A 12 3.32 -4.28 20.85
CA THR A 12 3.76 -2.97 21.36
C THR A 12 3.14 -1.90 20.48
N SER A 13 2.35 -0.97 21.05
CA SER A 13 1.71 0.11 20.30
C SER A 13 2.79 0.83 19.51
N ALA A 14 2.94 0.43 18.25
CA ALA A 14 4.15 0.77 17.54
C ALA A 14 4.04 2.26 17.23
N ARG A 15 5.12 3.02 17.46
CA ARG A 15 5.12 4.46 17.14
C ARG A 15 5.71 4.67 15.75
N PRO A 16 5.28 5.70 15.02
CA PRO A 16 5.92 6.06 13.77
C PRO A 16 7.39 6.45 14.02
N LYS A 17 8.29 6.05 13.12
CA LYS A 17 9.69 6.46 13.15
C LYS A 17 9.82 7.93 12.77
N LYS A 18 10.56 8.73 13.55
CA LYS A 18 10.86 10.13 13.18
C LYS A 18 11.84 10.20 12.01
N ALA A 19 11.41 10.73 10.87
CA ALA A 19 12.23 10.87 9.66
C ALA A 19 11.73 12.05 8.82
N CYS A 20 12.59 12.67 8.01
CA CYS A 20 12.12 13.67 7.03
C CYS A 20 11.48 12.96 5.83
N MET A 21 10.39 13.51 5.31
CA MET A 21 9.79 13.04 4.08
C MET A 21 10.77 13.19 2.91
N PRO A 22 10.97 12.14 2.10
CA PRO A 22 11.92 12.15 0.99
C PRO A 22 11.38 12.88 -0.26
N LEU A 23 10.75 14.05 -0.08
CA LEU A 23 10.08 14.80 -1.16
C LEU A 23 11.04 15.15 -2.30
N SER A 24 12.26 15.60 -1.97
CA SER A 24 13.30 15.95 -2.95
C SER A 24 13.79 14.78 -3.80
N ARG A 25 13.55 13.54 -3.35
CA ARG A 25 13.94 12.30 -4.03
C ARG A 25 12.73 11.53 -4.57
N SER A 26 11.61 12.22 -4.73
CA SER A 26 10.37 11.60 -5.18
C SER A 26 9.69 12.40 -6.28
N LYS A 27 8.99 11.68 -7.16
CA LYS A 27 8.05 12.26 -8.12
C LYS A 27 6.63 12.08 -7.59
N ARG A 28 5.85 13.15 -7.55
CA ARG A 28 4.45 13.11 -7.12
C ARG A 28 3.56 12.62 -8.26
N TRP A 29 2.70 11.66 -7.95
CA TRP A 29 1.61 11.18 -8.81
C TRP A 29 0.29 11.53 -8.13
N GLU A 30 -0.56 12.29 -8.82
CA GLU A 30 -1.82 12.83 -8.33
C GLU A 30 -2.99 11.99 -8.82
N SER A 31 -4.00 11.86 -7.94
CA SER A 31 -5.24 11.15 -8.27
C SER A 31 -6.32 12.14 -8.72
N PRO A 32 -7.18 11.77 -9.67
CA PRO A 32 -8.32 12.59 -10.08
C PRO A 32 -9.38 12.77 -8.98
N HIS A 33 -9.25 12.08 -7.83
CA HIS A 33 -10.14 12.25 -6.68
C HIS A 33 -9.61 13.22 -5.62
N GLU A 34 -8.38 13.73 -5.79
CA GLU A 34 -7.74 14.67 -4.85
C GLU A 34 -8.24 16.10 -5.05
N TYR A 35 -9.50 16.37 -4.72
CA TYR A 35 -10.05 17.73 -4.70
C TYR A 35 -10.77 18.03 -3.38
N LYS A 36 -10.48 19.22 -2.84
CA LYS A 36 -11.09 19.92 -1.68
C LYS A 36 -11.82 19.04 -0.65
N GLY A 37 -11.18 18.82 0.50
CA GLY A 37 -11.86 18.50 1.77
C GLY A 37 -11.52 17.14 2.40
N ALA A 38 -10.75 16.28 1.72
CA ALA A 38 -10.33 14.99 2.25
C ALA A 38 -8.80 14.89 2.25
N GLN A 39 -8.18 14.85 3.43
CA GLN A 39 -6.76 14.59 3.58
C GLN A 39 -6.53 13.14 4.04
N PRO A 40 -5.62 12.39 3.41
CA PRO A 40 -5.30 11.06 3.88
C PRO A 40 -4.50 11.14 5.18
N VAL A 41 -4.71 10.19 6.11
CA VAL A 41 -3.95 10.14 7.38
C VAL A 41 -2.46 9.88 7.18
N VAL A 42 -2.07 9.36 6.02
CA VAL A 42 -0.68 9.15 5.63
C VAL A 42 -0.44 9.50 4.17
N LYS A 43 0.74 10.06 3.89
CA LYS A 43 1.29 10.12 2.52
C LYS A 43 1.97 8.79 2.18
N VAL A 44 1.82 8.30 0.95
CA VAL A 44 2.43 7.03 0.50
C VAL A 44 3.64 7.31 -0.37
N PHE A 45 4.79 6.76 0.01
CA PHE A 45 6.00 6.73 -0.80
C PHE A 45 6.24 5.29 -1.29
N LEU A 46 6.26 5.08 -2.59
CA LEU A 46 6.44 3.78 -3.22
C LEU A 46 7.82 3.71 -3.89
N SER A 47 8.66 2.77 -3.47
CA SER A 47 9.92 2.50 -4.16
C SER A 47 9.69 1.91 -5.55
N GLN A 48 10.53 2.30 -6.51
CA GLN A 48 10.51 1.71 -7.86
C GLN A 48 10.66 0.17 -7.84
N SER A 49 11.47 -0.38 -6.93
CA SER A 49 11.59 -1.83 -6.76
C SER A 49 10.31 -2.50 -6.30
N ALA A 50 9.57 -1.88 -5.37
CA ALA A 50 8.28 -2.40 -4.93
C ALA A 50 7.24 -2.27 -6.05
N TYR A 51 7.21 -1.12 -6.73
CA TYR A 51 6.35 -0.89 -7.89
C TYR A 51 6.53 -1.98 -8.95
N CYS A 52 7.76 -2.21 -9.43
CA CYS A 52 8.02 -3.21 -10.47
C CYS A 52 7.58 -4.61 -10.05
N ARG A 53 7.79 -4.97 -8.78
CA ARG A 53 7.39 -6.26 -8.23
C ARG A 53 5.87 -6.40 -8.13
N ILE A 54 5.17 -5.35 -7.72
CA ILE A 54 3.70 -5.31 -7.68
C ILE A 54 3.16 -5.50 -9.08
N VAL A 55 3.62 -4.69 -10.06
CA VAL A 55 3.17 -4.80 -11.45
C VAL A 55 3.44 -6.20 -12.02
N LEU A 56 4.64 -6.75 -11.80
CA LEU A 56 4.98 -8.10 -12.27
C LEU A 56 4.06 -9.18 -11.68
N HIS A 57 3.68 -9.07 -10.41
CA HIS A 57 2.75 -10.02 -9.79
C HIS A 57 1.32 -9.79 -10.27
N SER A 58 0.88 -8.52 -10.37
CA SER A 58 -0.45 -8.16 -10.85
C SER A 58 -0.73 -8.66 -12.28
N THR A 59 0.29 -8.87 -13.09
CA THR A 59 0.16 -9.42 -14.45
C THR A 59 0.42 -10.93 -14.54
N SER A 60 0.66 -11.61 -13.42
CA SER A 60 0.93 -13.05 -13.42
C SER A 60 -0.33 -13.91 -13.64
N GLU A 61 -1.48 -13.45 -13.13
CA GLU A 61 -2.79 -14.05 -13.37
C GLU A 61 -3.74 -12.94 -13.83
N LEU A 62 -3.96 -12.82 -15.15
CA LEU A 62 -4.71 -11.70 -15.73
C LEU A 62 -6.22 -11.84 -15.60
N ASP A 63 -6.73 -13.02 -15.27
CA ASP A 63 -8.17 -13.28 -15.16
C ASP A 63 -8.60 -13.61 -13.72
N ASP A 64 -7.65 -13.79 -12.80
CA ASP A 64 -7.90 -14.04 -11.38
C ASP A 64 -7.33 -12.93 -10.49
N GLU A 65 -7.98 -12.66 -9.36
CA GLU A 65 -7.45 -11.71 -8.38
C GLU A 65 -6.22 -12.29 -7.66
N VAL A 66 -5.13 -11.53 -7.66
CA VAL A 66 -3.92 -11.80 -6.88
C VAL A 66 -3.68 -10.65 -5.93
N GLY A 67 -2.90 -10.87 -4.87
CA GLY A 67 -2.54 -9.79 -3.97
C GLY A 67 -1.48 -10.16 -2.96
N GLY A 68 -1.27 -9.29 -1.99
CA GLY A 68 -0.19 -9.45 -1.03
C GLY A 68 -0.06 -8.32 -0.03
N ALA A 69 0.92 -8.44 0.85
CA ALA A 69 1.27 -7.41 1.80
C ALA A 69 2.23 -6.37 1.19
N LEU A 70 2.05 -5.11 1.56
CA LEU A 70 3.01 -4.03 1.32
C LEU A 70 3.89 -3.89 2.56
N VAL A 71 5.21 -3.94 2.39
CA VAL A 71 6.18 -3.98 3.49
C VAL A 71 7.11 -2.77 3.42
N GLY A 72 7.32 -2.13 4.57
CA GLY A 72 7.91 -0.81 4.59
C GLY A 72 8.16 -0.21 5.97
N LEU A 73 8.15 1.12 6.00
CA LEU A 73 8.23 1.93 7.22
C LEU A 73 6.95 2.73 7.40
N TRP A 74 6.56 2.92 8.65
CA TRP A 74 5.64 3.97 9.04
C TRP A 74 6.42 5.05 9.80
N CYS A 75 6.31 6.27 9.31
CA CYS A 75 7.10 7.41 9.73
C CYS A 75 6.22 8.61 10.07
N ARG A 76 6.82 9.53 10.81
CA ARG A 76 6.26 10.85 11.13
C ARG A 76 7.32 11.88 10.78
N ASP A 77 6.92 12.86 10.00
CA ASP A 77 7.79 13.93 9.54
C ASP A 77 8.31 14.76 10.71
N ARG A 78 9.58 15.19 10.63
CA ARG A 78 10.21 15.94 11.73
C ARG A 78 9.78 17.40 11.75
N ASP A 79 9.38 17.94 10.61
CA ASP A 79 9.15 19.36 10.40
C ASP A 79 7.64 19.66 10.34
N THR A 80 6.85 18.81 9.68
CA THR A 80 5.39 19.01 9.52
C THR A 80 4.53 18.19 10.49
N ASP A 81 5.12 17.23 11.20
CA ASP A 81 4.41 16.25 12.06
C ASP A 81 3.41 15.35 11.31
N GLU A 82 3.33 15.47 9.98
CA GLU A 82 2.49 14.62 9.13
C GLU A 82 3.04 13.19 9.10
N GLN A 83 2.15 12.21 8.96
CA GLN A 83 2.54 10.81 8.89
C GLN A 83 2.72 10.38 7.43
N PHE A 84 3.61 9.43 7.21
CA PHE A 84 3.84 8.85 5.90
C PHE A 84 4.29 7.40 6.01
N VAL A 85 4.01 6.62 4.97
CA VAL A 85 4.50 5.25 4.83
C VAL A 85 5.48 5.17 3.66
N VAL A 86 6.50 4.34 3.80
CA VAL A 86 7.49 4.07 2.75
C VAL A 86 7.40 2.60 2.38
N VAL A 87 6.74 2.28 1.27
CA VAL A 87 6.60 0.93 0.71
C VAL A 87 7.87 0.57 -0.05
N GLN A 88 8.61 -0.41 0.47
CA GLN A 88 9.92 -0.82 -0.05
C GLN A 88 9.93 -2.23 -0.64
N HIS A 89 9.03 -3.08 -0.15
CA HIS A 89 8.90 -4.46 -0.58
C HIS A 89 7.41 -4.81 -0.70
N MET A 90 7.15 -5.89 -1.43
CA MET A 90 5.86 -6.56 -1.43
C MET A 90 6.09 -8.04 -1.12
N LEU A 91 5.10 -8.66 -0.47
CA LEU A 91 5.05 -10.09 -0.24
C LEU A 91 3.78 -10.64 -0.90
N PRO A 92 3.87 -11.53 -1.90
CA PRO A 92 2.69 -12.12 -2.51
C PRO A 92 2.00 -13.06 -1.52
N ALA A 93 0.67 -13.04 -1.49
CA ALA A 93 -0.12 -14.00 -0.74
C ALA A 93 0.09 -15.39 -1.32
N ARG A 94 0.70 -16.30 -0.56
CA ARG A 94 0.80 -17.71 -0.94
C ARG A 94 -0.50 -18.38 -0.50
N HIS A 95 -1.12 -19.18 -1.38
CA HIS A 95 -2.35 -19.96 -1.11
C HIS A 95 -3.68 -19.19 -1.07
N THR A 96 -4.01 -18.49 -2.15
CA THR A 96 -5.38 -18.02 -2.40
C THR A 96 -6.24 -19.25 -2.76
N ARG A 97 -7.08 -19.72 -1.84
CA ARG A 97 -7.96 -20.86 -2.13
C ARG A 97 -8.98 -20.45 -3.19
N GLN A 98 -8.95 -21.19 -4.30
CA GLN A 98 -9.96 -21.30 -5.38
C GLN A 98 -11.30 -20.61 -5.07
N GLY A 99 -11.51 -19.49 -5.73
CA GLY A 99 -12.78 -18.78 -5.82
C GLY A 99 -12.58 -17.55 -6.69
N SER A 100 -12.90 -17.67 -7.97
CA SER A 100 -12.71 -16.71 -9.07
C SER A 100 -13.54 -15.42 -8.95
N VAL A 101 -13.73 -14.92 -7.72
CA VAL A 101 -14.59 -13.74 -7.44
C VAL A 101 -14.04 -12.84 -6.32
N TYR A 102 -13.15 -13.31 -5.43
CA TYR A 102 -12.59 -12.45 -4.38
C TYR A 102 -11.29 -13.00 -3.74
N LEU A 103 -10.25 -12.17 -3.65
CA LEU A 103 -9.03 -12.46 -2.90
C LEU A 103 -9.31 -12.51 -1.39
N THR A 104 -8.99 -13.62 -0.72
CA THR A 104 -9.10 -13.72 0.76
C THR A 104 -7.73 -13.94 1.40
N PHE A 105 -7.35 -13.05 2.32
CA PHE A 105 -6.28 -13.36 3.27
C PHE A 105 -6.85 -14.20 4.39
N THR A 106 -6.34 -15.43 4.53
CA THR A 106 -6.62 -16.23 5.72
C THR A 106 -5.79 -15.73 6.89
N GLN A 107 -6.16 -16.10 8.12
CA GLN A 107 -5.32 -15.81 9.29
C GLN A 107 -3.90 -16.40 9.11
N ASP A 108 -3.79 -17.57 8.48
CA ASP A 108 -2.51 -18.20 8.16
C ASP A 108 -1.68 -17.33 7.21
N THR A 109 -2.31 -16.73 6.19
CA THR A 109 -1.63 -15.81 5.27
C THR A 109 -1.07 -14.58 6.00
N ILE A 110 -1.79 -14.07 7.00
CA ILE A 110 -1.31 -12.96 7.83
C ILE A 110 -0.12 -13.39 8.69
N VAL A 111 -0.20 -14.56 9.32
CA VAL A 111 0.93 -15.14 10.08
C VAL A 111 2.15 -15.30 9.19
N ASP A 112 1.98 -15.85 7.99
CA ASP A 112 3.06 -16.03 7.01
C ASP A 112 3.72 -14.70 6.63
N PHE A 113 2.94 -13.63 6.44
CA PHE A 113 3.50 -12.30 6.19
C PHE A 113 4.32 -11.79 7.38
N HIS A 114 3.81 -11.95 8.61
CA HIS A 114 4.54 -11.52 9.80
C HIS A 114 5.85 -12.28 9.97
N ASP A 115 5.82 -13.60 9.79
CA ASP A 115 6.99 -14.47 9.81
C ASP A 115 8.04 -14.08 8.77
N GLU A 116 7.60 -13.83 7.53
CA GLU A 116 8.49 -13.42 6.43
C GLU A 116 9.10 -12.04 6.69
N VAL A 117 8.32 -11.09 7.23
CA VAL A 117 8.82 -9.77 7.61
C VAL A 117 9.87 -9.87 8.73
N GLU A 118 9.62 -10.68 9.75
CA GLU A 118 10.55 -10.87 10.87
C GLU A 118 11.86 -11.53 10.42
N LYS A 119 11.77 -12.55 9.56
CA LYS A 119 12.93 -13.31 9.07
C LYS A 119 13.76 -12.52 8.05
N ASN A 120 13.12 -11.88 7.08
CA ASN A 120 13.80 -11.38 5.88
C ASN A 120 13.74 -9.85 5.71
N HIS A 121 12.93 -9.14 6.50
CA HIS A 121 12.75 -7.69 6.40
C HIS A 121 12.94 -6.99 7.75
N SER A 122 14.07 -7.25 8.40
CA SER A 122 14.41 -6.66 9.70
C SER A 122 14.22 -5.14 9.74
N GLY A 123 13.54 -4.66 10.79
CA GLY A 123 13.21 -3.25 10.97
C GLY A 123 12.09 -2.72 10.08
N ARG A 124 11.41 -3.58 9.30
CA ARG A 124 10.23 -3.25 8.49
C ARG A 124 8.95 -3.79 9.12
N ARG A 125 7.83 -3.40 8.53
CA ARG A 125 6.49 -3.87 8.91
C ARG A 125 5.56 -3.88 7.71
N ILE A 126 4.45 -4.57 7.87
CA ILE A 126 3.31 -4.50 6.95
C ILE A 126 2.69 -3.10 7.09
N VAL A 127 2.74 -2.32 6.01
CA VAL A 127 2.20 -0.95 5.91
C VAL A 127 0.89 -0.89 5.13
N GLY A 128 0.41 -2.04 4.67
CA GLY A 128 -0.80 -2.13 3.88
C GLY A 128 -0.83 -3.42 3.08
N TRP A 129 -1.69 -3.44 2.09
CA TRP A 129 -1.87 -4.56 1.19
C TRP A 129 -2.17 -4.08 -0.22
N TYR A 130 -2.09 -4.99 -1.17
CA TYR A 130 -2.53 -4.75 -2.53
C TYR A 130 -3.28 -5.97 -3.08
N HIS A 131 -4.14 -5.72 -4.06
CA HIS A 131 -4.77 -6.75 -4.86
C HIS A 131 -5.08 -6.25 -6.27
N THR A 132 -5.37 -7.19 -7.17
CA THR A 132 -5.83 -6.90 -8.52
C THR A 132 -7.34 -6.92 -8.63
N HIS A 133 -7.86 -6.13 -9.57
CA HIS A 133 -9.28 -6.07 -9.97
C HIS A 133 -9.38 -6.26 -11.50
N PRO A 134 -9.14 -7.47 -12.05
CA PRO A 134 -9.09 -7.65 -13.50
C PRO A 134 -10.39 -7.22 -14.18
N ARG A 135 -10.30 -6.22 -15.08
CA ARG A 135 -11.44 -5.68 -15.86
C ARG A 135 -12.56 -5.05 -15.01
N MET A 136 -12.32 -4.74 -13.74
CA MET A 136 -13.33 -4.18 -12.84
C MET A 136 -13.16 -2.67 -12.62
N GLY A 137 -11.95 -2.13 -12.85
CA GLY A 137 -11.61 -0.75 -12.54
C GLY A 137 -11.02 -0.59 -11.14
N ILE A 138 -11.06 0.63 -10.58
CA ILE A 138 -10.40 0.96 -9.30
C ILE A 138 -11.44 1.35 -8.26
N PHE A 139 -11.75 0.43 -7.35
CA PHE A 139 -12.60 0.65 -6.18
C PHE A 139 -12.29 -0.42 -5.12
N LEU A 140 -12.75 -0.23 -3.88
CA LEU A 140 -12.82 -1.30 -2.89
C LEU A 140 -14.24 -1.87 -2.88
N SER A 141 -14.35 -3.18 -3.07
CA SER A 141 -15.62 -3.89 -2.87
C SER A 141 -16.07 -3.84 -1.40
N HIS A 142 -17.30 -4.26 -1.12
CA HIS A 142 -17.74 -4.46 0.25
C HIS A 142 -16.83 -5.45 1.00
N TYR A 143 -16.38 -6.48 0.29
CA TYR A 143 -15.47 -7.48 0.84
C TYR A 143 -14.08 -6.91 1.09
N ASP A 144 -13.53 -6.10 0.17
CA ASP A 144 -12.22 -5.46 0.33
C ASP A 144 -12.22 -4.50 1.52
N THR A 145 -13.33 -3.76 1.69
CA THR A 145 -13.54 -2.87 2.84
C THR A 145 -13.60 -3.66 4.15
N PHE A 146 -14.28 -4.80 4.16
CA PHE A 146 -14.29 -5.73 5.30
C PHE A 146 -12.88 -6.25 5.61
N LEU A 147 -12.15 -6.74 4.61
CA LEU A 147 -10.79 -7.24 4.78
C LEU A 147 -9.86 -6.15 5.34
N HIS A 148 -9.87 -4.97 4.74
CA HIS A 148 -9.05 -3.85 5.19
C HIS A 148 -9.39 -3.47 6.64
N LYS A 149 -10.67 -3.42 7.02
CA LYS A 149 -11.07 -3.11 8.39
C LYS A 149 -10.62 -4.16 9.41
N ASN A 150 -10.63 -5.44 9.08
CA ASN A 150 -10.38 -6.52 10.05
C ASN A 150 -8.91 -6.96 10.11
N PHE A 151 -8.20 -6.96 8.97
CA PHE A 151 -6.81 -7.43 8.89
C PHE A 151 -5.79 -6.29 8.83
N PHE A 152 -6.22 -5.09 8.44
CA PHE A 152 -5.40 -3.89 8.39
C PHE A 152 -6.05 -2.73 9.17
N PRO A 153 -6.34 -2.93 10.47
CA PRO A 153 -7.17 -2.01 11.26
C PRO A 153 -6.48 -0.67 11.57
N GLU A 154 -5.16 -0.60 11.45
CA GLU A 154 -4.40 0.57 11.85
C GLU A 154 -4.68 1.74 10.90
N PRO A 155 -4.86 2.98 11.41
CA PRO A 155 -5.24 4.10 10.55
C PRO A 155 -4.27 4.37 9.39
N TRP A 156 -2.97 4.16 9.64
CA TRP A 156 -1.87 4.38 8.70
C TRP A 156 -1.66 3.25 7.69
N GLN A 157 -2.39 2.14 7.81
CA GLN A 157 -2.31 1.06 6.82
C GLN A 157 -3.13 1.43 5.58
N VAL A 158 -2.59 1.11 4.40
CA VAL A 158 -3.19 1.47 3.11
C VAL A 158 -3.62 0.24 2.32
N ALA A 159 -4.53 0.41 1.37
CA ALA A 159 -4.86 -0.61 0.36
C ALA A 159 -4.50 -0.08 -1.04
N LEU A 160 -3.90 -0.91 -1.88
CA LEU A 160 -3.61 -0.60 -3.28
C LEU A 160 -4.41 -1.54 -4.18
N VAL A 161 -5.27 -0.98 -5.01
CA VAL A 161 -5.96 -1.74 -6.06
C VAL A 161 -5.23 -1.51 -7.38
N VAL A 162 -4.98 -2.58 -8.13
CA VAL A 162 -4.37 -2.54 -9.46
C VAL A 162 -5.31 -3.19 -10.48
N GLU A 163 -5.63 -2.50 -11.57
CA GLU A 163 -6.31 -3.09 -12.72
C GLU A 163 -5.24 -3.37 -13.79
N PRO A 164 -4.88 -4.65 -14.04
CA PRO A 164 -3.72 -4.99 -14.85
C PRO A 164 -3.95 -4.82 -16.37
N HIS A 165 -5.20 -4.84 -16.88
CA HIS A 165 -5.45 -4.80 -18.33
C HIS A 165 -5.29 -3.39 -18.93
N THR A 166 -5.68 -2.37 -18.18
CA THR A 166 -5.68 -0.97 -18.58
C THR A 166 -4.57 -0.17 -17.89
N SER A 167 -3.74 -0.83 -17.08
CA SER A 167 -2.65 -0.24 -16.32
C SER A 167 -3.15 0.95 -15.50
N VAL A 168 -4.12 0.74 -14.63
CA VAL A 168 -4.60 1.76 -13.68
C VAL A 168 -4.48 1.25 -12.25
N ALA A 169 -4.33 2.15 -11.29
CA ALA A 169 -4.21 1.79 -9.88
C ALA A 169 -4.66 2.92 -8.94
N GLY A 170 -4.94 2.58 -7.68
CA GLY A 170 -5.31 3.58 -6.67
C GLY A 170 -4.98 3.15 -5.25
N PHE A 171 -4.43 4.08 -4.46
CA PHE A 171 -4.27 3.89 -3.01
C PHE A 171 -5.51 4.35 -2.25
N PHE A 172 -6.16 3.44 -1.57
CA PHE A 172 -7.23 3.74 -0.63
C PHE A 172 -6.64 3.91 0.77
N ILE A 173 -6.90 5.06 1.35
CA ILE A 173 -6.32 5.51 2.62
C ILE A 173 -7.43 6.09 3.46
N ARG A 174 -7.43 5.79 4.76
CA ARG A 174 -8.35 6.46 5.68
C ARG A 174 -8.09 7.96 5.69
N ARG A 175 -9.17 8.73 5.82
CA ARG A 175 -9.12 10.16 6.04
C ARG A 175 -8.87 10.47 7.51
N ASP A 176 -8.52 11.72 7.78
CA ASP A 176 -8.36 12.28 9.13
C ASP A 176 -9.58 12.07 10.05
N ASP A 177 -10.79 12.08 9.50
CA ASP A 177 -12.05 11.73 10.18
C ASP A 177 -12.25 10.21 10.42
N GLY A 178 -11.30 9.38 9.99
CA GLY A 178 -11.32 7.92 10.09
C GLY A 178 -12.11 7.22 8.98
N ALA A 179 -12.79 7.94 8.09
CA ALA A 179 -13.56 7.37 7.01
C ALA A 179 -12.66 6.76 5.93
N LEU A 180 -13.08 5.63 5.37
CA LEU A 180 -12.51 5.03 4.17
C LEU A 180 -13.57 5.11 3.07
N ASP A 181 -13.33 5.91 2.05
CA ASP A 181 -14.21 5.98 0.87
C ASP A 181 -13.80 4.87 -0.11
N PRO A 182 -14.67 3.88 -0.39
CA PRO A 182 -14.33 2.76 -1.27
C PRO A 182 -14.24 3.15 -2.75
N THR A 183 -14.59 4.39 -3.12
CA THR A 183 -14.63 4.87 -4.52
C THR A 183 -13.65 6.01 -4.79
N ARG A 184 -12.92 6.48 -3.76
CA ARG A 184 -11.94 7.55 -3.89
C ARG A 184 -10.59 7.09 -3.38
N TYR A 185 -9.62 7.13 -4.29
CA TYR A 185 -8.22 6.81 -4.00
C TYR A 185 -7.36 8.07 -4.07
N PHE A 186 -6.22 8.01 -3.38
CA PHE A 186 -5.20 9.04 -3.34
C PHE A 186 -4.05 8.68 -4.28
N GLY A 187 -3.33 9.70 -4.70
CA GLY A 187 -2.06 9.59 -5.38
C GLY A 187 -0.93 9.24 -4.41
N PHE A 188 0.27 9.00 -4.94
CA PHE A 188 1.44 8.62 -4.14
C PHE A 188 2.70 9.39 -4.59
N TYR A 189 3.81 9.12 -3.92
CA TYR A 189 5.13 9.62 -4.26
C TYR A 189 5.98 8.45 -4.74
N GLU A 190 6.36 8.45 -6.01
CA GLU A 190 7.34 7.51 -6.54
C GLU A 190 8.72 7.88 -6.01
N LEU A 191 9.36 6.99 -5.26
CA LEU A 191 10.73 7.18 -4.82
C LEU A 191 11.69 6.81 -5.94
N ASN A 192 12.47 7.79 -6.37
CA ASN A 192 13.46 7.64 -7.42
C ASN A 192 14.55 6.66 -6.93
N GLY A 193 14.62 5.49 -7.57
CA GLY A 193 15.86 4.71 -7.62
C GLY A 193 16.95 5.54 -8.34
N ASN A 194 18.21 5.10 -8.24
CA ASN A 194 19.42 5.86 -8.64
C ASN A 194 19.54 6.31 -10.13
N LEU A 195 18.46 6.41 -10.92
CA LEU A 195 18.52 6.58 -12.38
C LEU A 195 17.60 7.66 -12.96
N GLY A 196 16.86 8.42 -12.13
CA GLY A 196 16.15 9.64 -12.55
C GLY A 196 14.93 9.45 -13.48
N ARG A 197 14.75 8.28 -14.09
CA ARG A 197 13.58 7.93 -14.90
C ARG A 197 12.48 7.34 -14.03
N SER A 198 11.24 7.74 -14.29
CA SER A 198 10.06 7.11 -13.67
C SER A 198 9.84 5.71 -14.22
N MET A 199 9.47 4.78 -13.32
CA MET A 199 9.04 3.42 -13.67
C MET A 199 7.52 3.28 -13.72
N VAL A 200 6.78 4.28 -13.25
CA VAL A 200 5.32 4.24 -13.12
C VAL A 200 4.65 4.45 -14.47
N ASP A 201 3.76 3.54 -14.84
CA ASP A 201 3.00 3.54 -16.11
C ASP A 201 1.48 3.53 -15.90
N TRP A 202 1.02 3.81 -14.67
CA TRP A 202 -0.40 3.87 -14.34
C TRP A 202 -1.10 5.08 -15.00
N ARG A 203 -2.11 4.81 -15.84
CA ARG A 203 -2.70 5.79 -16.77
C ARG A 203 -3.73 6.73 -16.15
N ASN A 204 -4.27 6.37 -14.98
CA ASN A 204 -5.29 7.16 -14.29
C ASN A 204 -4.68 8.19 -13.31
N LEU A 205 -3.37 8.24 -13.18
CA LEU A 205 -2.66 9.17 -12.29
C LEU A 205 -1.84 10.15 -13.12
N GLN A 206 -1.80 11.40 -12.68
CA GLN A 206 -1.04 12.45 -13.36
C GLN A 206 0.25 12.71 -12.61
N SER A 207 1.39 12.69 -13.29
CA SER A 207 2.63 13.14 -12.64
C SER A 207 2.59 14.66 -12.51
N ALA A 208 2.79 15.18 -11.31
CA ALA A 208 3.02 16.61 -11.13
C ALA A 208 4.39 16.92 -11.74
N GLU A 209 4.43 17.32 -13.00
CA GLU A 209 5.65 17.82 -13.62
C GLU A 209 6.04 19.12 -12.90
N LYS A 210 7.32 19.23 -12.52
CA LYS A 210 7.89 20.57 -12.37
C LYS A 210 8.02 21.10 -13.78
N GLU A 211 7.25 22.11 -14.14
CA GLU A 211 7.60 22.96 -15.29
C GLU A 211 9.07 23.35 -15.10
N SER A 212 9.96 22.74 -15.90
CA SER A 212 11.30 23.26 -16.06
C SER A 212 11.15 24.56 -16.83
N GLU A 213 11.51 25.67 -16.19
CA GLU A 213 11.70 26.98 -16.80
C GLU A 213 12.36 26.81 -18.17
N GLY A 214 11.58 27.06 -19.23
CA GLY A 214 12.12 27.29 -20.56
C GLY A 214 12.81 28.65 -20.56
N GLY A 215 14.14 28.62 -20.63
CA GLY A 215 14.97 29.78 -20.97
C GLY A 215 14.94 30.10 -22.46
#